data_AF-A0A260Z277-F1
#
_entry.id   AF-A0A260Z277-F1
#
_cell.length_a   1.000
_cell.length_b   1.000
_cell.length_c   1.000
_cell.angle_alpha   90.00
_cell.angle_beta   90.00
_cell.angle_gamma   90.00
#
_symmetry.space_group_name_H-M   'P 1'
#
loop_
_entity.id
_entity.type
_entity.pdbx_description
1 polymer ?
#
loop_
_entity_poly.entity_id
_entity_poly.type
_entity_poly.pdbx_seq_one_letter_code
_entity_poly.pdbx_strand_id
1 'polypeptide(L)'
;KFPMPFFYDHVNKKEDKHHPSGIVFSFNDEETDGETWHWHYPYSTEYYCKYVEGSAGASTVVTLHGKECLVEDYFISVVCEDVEAFVRNQKKEMYYIKLEARKPYRDQKLLEQIINRVFRCLENSLQSRTEKLKVQNLSLPVLKISQAISAVNLLDRDFLSMVTVHLPFEDQVFTADDLMPLIERQGWRRLGLTIQLHKFSPQVLEEVRKFINCTSKQLNLIIIKYQ
;
A
#
# COMPACT_ATOMS: atom_id res chain seq x y z
N LYS A 1 -11.15 -22.95 13.96
CA LYS A 1 -10.76 -21.55 13.65
C LYS A 1 -9.25 -21.47 13.62
N PHE A 2 -8.66 -21.08 12.49
CA PHE A 2 -7.23 -20.77 12.45
C PHE A 2 -6.97 -19.47 13.23
N PRO A 3 -5.85 -19.36 13.97
CA PRO A 3 -5.47 -18.12 14.62
C PRO A 3 -5.10 -17.09 13.55
N MET A 4 -5.50 -15.84 13.78
CA MET A 4 -5.04 -14.69 13.02
C MET A 4 -3.97 -13.94 13.80
N PRO A 5 -3.03 -13.23 13.13
CA PRO A 5 -2.87 -13.08 11.67
C PRO A 5 -2.33 -14.35 11.00
N PHE A 6 -2.72 -14.65 9.75
CA PHE A 6 -2.38 -15.93 9.12
C PHE A 6 -1.07 -15.88 8.32
N PHE A 7 -0.98 -14.95 7.36
CA PHE A 7 0.17 -14.82 6.48
C PHE A 7 1.41 -14.33 7.25
N TYR A 8 1.23 -13.34 8.13
CA TYR A 8 2.31 -12.86 9.00
C TYR A 8 2.89 -13.97 9.86
N ASP A 9 2.03 -14.73 10.55
CA ASP A 9 2.46 -15.84 11.40
C ASP A 9 3.22 -16.89 10.61
N HIS A 10 2.79 -17.21 9.39
CA HIS A 10 3.50 -18.18 8.56
C HIS A 10 4.89 -17.69 8.16
N VAL A 11 4.99 -16.45 7.69
CA VAL A 11 6.26 -15.83 7.29
C VAL A 11 7.21 -15.76 8.49
N ASN A 12 6.69 -15.48 9.69
CA ASN A 12 7.49 -15.29 10.89
C ASN A 12 7.81 -16.60 11.66
N LYS A 13 7.08 -17.71 11.41
CA LYS A 13 7.31 -19.02 12.06
C LYS A 13 8.45 -19.83 11.45
N LYS A 14 8.79 -19.61 10.18
CA LYS A 14 9.98 -20.23 9.60
C LYS A 14 11.20 -19.53 10.21
N GLU A 15 12.08 -20.28 10.86
CA GLU A 15 13.26 -19.83 11.63
C GLU A 15 14.31 -19.03 10.82
N ASP A 16 13.96 -18.56 9.62
CA ASP A 16 14.76 -17.62 8.86
C ASP A 16 14.73 -16.26 9.56
N LYS A 17 15.90 -15.87 10.08
CA LYS A 17 16.18 -14.65 10.86
C LYS A 17 15.95 -13.32 10.11
N HIS A 18 15.20 -13.36 9.01
CA HIS A 18 15.09 -12.30 8.03
C HIS A 18 13.63 -11.86 7.98
N HIS A 19 13.31 -10.78 8.69
CA HIS A 19 12.04 -10.08 8.47
C HIS A 19 11.97 -9.61 7.01
N PRO A 20 10.81 -9.74 6.35
CA PRO A 20 10.67 -9.31 4.97
C PRO A 20 11.05 -7.84 4.84
N SER A 21 11.78 -7.53 3.78
CA SER A 21 12.16 -6.16 3.46
C SER A 21 11.03 -5.42 2.72
N GLY A 22 10.05 -6.15 2.19
CA GLY A 22 8.91 -5.53 1.53
C GLY A 22 7.66 -6.39 1.62
N ILE A 23 6.50 -5.71 1.64
CA ILE A 23 5.18 -6.33 1.56
C ILE A 23 4.40 -5.73 0.41
N VAL A 24 3.72 -6.57 -0.37
CA VAL A 24 2.75 -6.16 -1.39
C VAL A 24 1.41 -6.76 -1.04
N PHE A 25 0.36 -5.96 -1.02
CA PHE A 25 -1.01 -6.43 -1.04
C PHE A 25 -1.73 -5.80 -2.20
N SER A 26 -2.20 -6.63 -3.11
CA SER A 26 -2.93 -6.17 -4.26
C SER A 26 -4.30 -6.78 -4.32
N PHE A 27 -5.33 -5.97 -4.50
CA PHE A 27 -6.71 -6.37 -4.26
C PHE A 27 -7.67 -5.76 -5.27
N ASN A 28 -8.77 -6.45 -5.50
CA ASN A 28 -9.97 -5.92 -6.11
C ASN A 28 -11.16 -6.13 -5.14
N ASP A 29 -12.38 -6.15 -5.67
CA ASP A 29 -13.60 -6.35 -4.90
C ASP A 29 -13.90 -7.82 -4.53
N GLU A 30 -13.11 -8.79 -5.03
CA GLU A 30 -13.37 -10.23 -4.86
C GLU A 30 -12.21 -10.98 -4.19
N GLU A 31 -10.97 -10.55 -4.45
CA GLU A 31 -9.77 -11.25 -4.01
C GLU A 31 -8.61 -10.30 -3.69
N THR A 32 -7.63 -10.84 -2.97
CA THR A 32 -6.37 -10.17 -2.64
C THR A 32 -5.21 -11.13 -2.79
N ASP A 33 -4.11 -10.63 -3.34
CA ASP A 33 -2.81 -11.28 -3.34
C ASP A 33 -1.89 -10.56 -2.35
N GLY A 34 -1.32 -11.31 -1.42
CA GLY A 34 -0.29 -10.88 -0.49
C GLY A 34 1.06 -11.48 -0.86
N GLU A 35 2.10 -10.66 -0.91
CA GLU A 35 3.46 -11.08 -1.22
C GLU A 35 4.47 -10.46 -0.25
N THR A 36 5.56 -11.19 0.01
CA THR A 36 6.70 -10.69 0.78
C THR A 36 8.00 -10.87 0.01
N TRP A 37 8.94 -9.95 0.24
CA TRP A 37 10.17 -9.85 -0.54
C TRP A 37 11.39 -9.51 0.32
N HIS A 38 12.56 -9.99 -0.12
CA HIS A 38 13.86 -9.70 0.47
C HIS A 38 14.76 -8.87 -0.47
N TRP A 39 15.40 -7.84 0.09
CA TRP A 39 16.22 -6.87 -0.64
C TRP A 39 17.41 -7.49 -1.37
N HIS A 40 17.93 -8.62 -0.86
CA HIS A 40 19.01 -9.37 -1.51
C HIS A 40 18.56 -10.15 -2.75
N TYR A 41 17.26 -10.34 -2.94
CA TYR A 41 16.68 -11.04 -4.08
C TYR A 41 15.52 -10.22 -4.68
N PRO A 42 15.82 -9.10 -5.34
CA PRO A 42 14.83 -8.15 -5.85
C PRO A 42 13.94 -8.68 -6.99
N TYR A 43 13.99 -9.98 -7.29
CA TYR A 43 13.16 -10.66 -8.30
C TYR A 43 12.53 -11.96 -7.80
N SER A 44 12.63 -12.29 -6.50
CA SER A 44 11.96 -13.48 -5.95
C SER A 44 10.96 -13.08 -4.87
N THR A 45 9.67 -13.25 -5.18
CA THR A 45 8.63 -13.37 -4.16
C THR A 45 9.00 -14.55 -3.26
N GLU A 46 9.13 -14.30 -1.97
CA GLU A 46 9.53 -15.32 -1.01
C GLU A 46 8.30 -16.14 -0.56
N TYR A 47 7.26 -15.41 -0.19
CA TYR A 47 5.96 -15.99 0.16
C TYR A 47 4.85 -15.30 -0.59
N TYR A 48 3.89 -16.09 -1.04
CA TYR A 48 2.67 -15.66 -1.72
C TYR A 48 1.46 -16.25 -1.02
N CYS A 49 0.48 -15.39 -0.71
CA CYS A 49 -0.76 -15.73 -0.05
C CYS A 49 -1.93 -15.15 -0.85
N LYS A 50 -2.94 -15.97 -1.15
CA LYS A 50 -4.16 -15.52 -1.81
C LYS A 50 -5.32 -15.51 -0.82
N TYR A 51 -6.14 -14.46 -0.85
CA TYR A 51 -7.37 -14.32 -0.06
C TYR A 51 -8.52 -14.19 -1.05
N VAL A 52 -9.53 -15.05 -0.92
CA VAL A 52 -10.71 -15.02 -1.80
C VAL A 52 -11.95 -14.99 -0.92
N GLU A 53 -12.91 -14.15 -1.29
CA GLU A 53 -14.21 -14.12 -0.62
C GLU A 53 -14.86 -15.53 -0.68
N GLY A 54 -15.19 -16.05 0.50
CA GLY A 54 -15.86 -17.33 0.68
C GLY A 54 -17.38 -17.20 0.61
N SER A 55 -18.10 -18.09 1.29
CA SER A 55 -19.56 -18.16 1.23
C SER A 55 -20.22 -16.85 1.69
N ALA A 56 -20.81 -16.11 0.73
CA ALA A 56 -21.64 -14.91 0.94
C ALA A 56 -21.03 -13.85 1.88
N GLY A 57 -19.71 -13.64 1.82
CA GLY A 57 -19.00 -12.64 2.61
C GLY A 57 -18.82 -12.96 4.09
N ALA A 58 -19.22 -14.16 4.54
CA ALA A 58 -19.10 -14.61 5.93
C ALA A 58 -17.80 -15.39 6.22
N SER A 59 -17.02 -15.68 5.19
CA SER A 59 -15.76 -16.41 5.32
C SER A 59 -14.78 -16.01 4.22
N THR A 60 -13.52 -16.39 4.42
CA THR A 60 -12.41 -16.13 3.51
C THR A 60 -11.64 -17.41 3.31
N VAL A 61 -11.40 -17.76 2.05
CA VAL A 61 -10.47 -18.84 1.70
C VAL A 61 -9.09 -18.22 1.57
N VAL A 62 -8.15 -18.69 2.39
CA VAL A 62 -6.76 -18.25 2.38
C VAL A 62 -5.89 -19.38 1.84
N THR A 63 -5.17 -19.13 0.75
CA THR A 63 -4.31 -20.10 0.08
C THR A 63 -2.85 -19.70 0.21
N LEU A 64 -2.04 -20.53 0.86
CA LEU A 64 -0.61 -20.30 1.07
C LEU A 64 0.19 -21.56 0.69
N HIS A 65 1.10 -21.42 -0.28
CA HIS A 65 1.84 -22.55 -0.86
C HIS A 65 0.96 -23.73 -1.28
N GLY A 66 -0.22 -23.45 -1.85
CA GLY A 66 -1.18 -24.46 -2.30
C GLY A 66 -1.98 -25.14 -1.18
N LYS A 67 -1.84 -24.70 0.08
CA LYS A 67 -2.70 -25.13 1.18
C LYS A 67 -3.79 -24.10 1.42
N GLU A 68 -5.04 -24.56 1.41
CA GLU A 68 -6.21 -23.73 1.65
C GLU A 68 -6.64 -23.81 3.12
N CYS A 69 -7.04 -22.69 3.67
CA CYS A 69 -7.56 -22.56 5.02
C CYS A 69 -8.82 -21.67 4.98
N LEU A 70 -9.87 -22.08 5.69
CA LEU A 70 -11.08 -21.28 5.83
C LEU A 70 -11.00 -20.44 7.10
N VAL A 71 -11.16 -19.12 6.94
CA VAL A 71 -11.26 -18.15 8.03
C VAL A 71 -12.69 -17.62 8.07
N GLU A 72 -13.36 -17.70 9.22
CA GLU A 72 -14.74 -17.24 9.41
C GLU A 72 -14.80 -15.72 9.68
N ASP A 73 -14.28 -14.93 8.74
CA ASP A 73 -14.36 -13.47 8.73
C ASP A 73 -14.43 -12.96 7.28
N TYR A 74 -14.84 -11.71 7.12
CA TYR A 74 -14.81 -10.98 5.86
C TYR A 74 -13.38 -10.81 5.36
N PHE A 75 -13.15 -11.04 4.07
CA PHE A 75 -11.78 -11.17 3.53
C PHE A 75 -10.90 -9.95 3.72
N ILE A 76 -11.46 -8.74 3.67
CA ILE A 76 -10.67 -7.55 3.97
C ILE A 76 -10.35 -7.41 5.45
N SER A 77 -11.18 -7.92 6.37
CA SER A 77 -10.75 -8.04 7.78
C SER A 77 -9.50 -8.91 7.88
N VAL A 78 -9.52 -10.07 7.22
CA VAL A 78 -8.40 -11.03 7.22
C VAL A 78 -7.13 -10.39 6.66
N VAL A 79 -7.23 -9.73 5.50
CA VAL A 79 -6.12 -8.99 4.89
C VAL A 79 -5.62 -7.88 5.82
N CYS A 80 -6.53 -7.14 6.46
CA CYS A 80 -6.16 -6.06 7.38
C CYS A 80 -5.33 -6.62 8.55
N GLU A 81 -5.76 -7.71 9.19
CA GLU A 81 -5.01 -8.29 10.30
C GLU A 81 -3.56 -8.65 9.92
N ASP A 82 -3.35 -9.19 8.73
CA ASP A 82 -2.00 -9.46 8.22
C ASP A 82 -1.21 -8.18 7.95
N VAL A 83 -1.80 -7.16 7.30
CA VAL A 83 -1.16 -5.85 7.11
C VAL A 83 -0.79 -5.21 8.46
N GLU A 84 -1.70 -5.25 9.45
CA GLU A 84 -1.44 -4.70 10.78
C GLU A 84 -0.27 -5.42 11.44
N ALA A 85 -0.24 -6.74 11.35
CA ALA A 85 0.81 -7.55 11.96
C ALA A 85 2.18 -7.30 11.32
N PHE A 86 2.28 -7.24 9.99
CA PHE A 86 3.52 -6.87 9.31
C PHE A 86 3.99 -5.48 9.74
N VAL A 87 3.10 -4.48 9.73
CA VAL A 87 3.47 -3.09 10.02
C VAL A 87 3.84 -2.89 11.49
N ARG A 88 3.07 -3.44 12.44
CA ARG A 88 3.32 -3.24 13.88
C ARG A 88 4.59 -3.95 14.34
N ASN A 89 4.83 -5.17 13.86
CA ASN A 89 5.92 -5.99 14.36
C ASN A 89 7.23 -5.78 13.59
N GLN A 90 7.23 -5.00 12.51
CA GLN A 90 8.45 -4.71 11.77
C GLN A 90 9.44 -3.87 12.59
N LYS A 91 10.62 -4.45 12.84
CA LYS A 91 11.72 -3.78 13.57
C LYS A 91 12.84 -3.29 12.64
N LYS A 92 13.01 -3.93 11.48
CA LYS A 92 14.05 -3.60 10.50
C LYS A 92 13.51 -2.61 9.47
N GLU A 93 14.42 -1.90 8.81
CA GLU A 93 14.09 -1.04 7.69
C GLU A 93 13.43 -1.84 6.56
N MET A 94 12.43 -1.25 5.92
CA MET A 94 11.74 -1.83 4.78
C MET A 94 12.14 -1.12 3.49
N TYR A 95 12.38 -1.90 2.46
CA TYR A 95 12.52 -1.39 1.11
C TYR A 95 11.18 -0.88 0.55
N TYR A 96 10.06 -1.58 0.76
CA TYR A 96 8.76 -1.03 0.36
C TYR A 96 7.56 -1.52 1.18
N ILE A 97 6.51 -0.69 1.17
CA ILE A 97 5.14 -1.09 1.44
C ILE A 97 4.34 -0.73 0.19
N LYS A 98 3.72 -1.73 -0.44
CA LYS A 98 2.89 -1.55 -1.62
C LYS A 98 1.49 -2.08 -1.33
N LEU A 99 0.52 -1.19 -1.34
CA LEU A 99 -0.89 -1.54 -1.49
C LEU A 99 -1.27 -1.21 -2.94
N GLU A 100 -2.11 -2.01 -3.59
CA GLU A 100 -2.47 -1.80 -4.99
C GLU A 100 -3.92 -2.23 -5.27
N ALA A 101 -4.74 -1.31 -5.75
CA ALA A 101 -6.04 -1.65 -6.29
C ALA A 101 -5.86 -2.16 -7.74
N ARG A 102 -6.34 -3.36 -8.04
CA ARG A 102 -6.20 -4.02 -9.35
C ARG A 102 -7.51 -4.02 -10.14
N LYS A 103 -7.37 -4.07 -11.46
CA LYS A 103 -8.45 -4.38 -12.41
C LYS A 103 -8.37 -5.87 -12.81
N PRO A 104 -9.48 -6.50 -13.20
CA PRO A 104 -10.84 -5.96 -13.18
C PRO A 104 -11.42 -5.93 -11.75
N TYR A 105 -12.38 -5.01 -11.54
CA TYR A 105 -13.28 -5.02 -10.39
C TYR A 105 -14.72 -4.92 -10.92
N ARG A 106 -15.70 -5.47 -10.20
CA ARG A 106 -17.11 -5.48 -10.64
C ARG A 106 -17.90 -4.31 -10.07
N ASP A 107 -17.62 -3.93 -8.83
CA ASP A 107 -18.29 -2.85 -8.11
C ASP A 107 -17.28 -1.81 -7.62
N GLN A 108 -17.30 -0.63 -8.25
CA GLN A 108 -16.48 0.52 -7.86
C GLN A 108 -16.72 0.93 -6.40
N LYS A 109 -17.97 0.94 -5.95
CA LYS A 109 -18.33 1.38 -4.60
C LYS A 109 -17.82 0.39 -3.55
N LEU A 110 -17.86 -0.91 -3.86
CA LEU A 110 -17.25 -1.91 -3.01
C LEU A 110 -15.72 -1.73 -2.97
N LEU A 111 -15.06 -1.54 -4.12
CA LEU A 111 -13.63 -1.28 -4.15
C LEU A 111 -13.23 -0.01 -3.38
N GLU A 112 -14.00 1.07 -3.44
CA GLU A 112 -13.79 2.27 -2.63
C GLU A 112 -13.85 1.97 -1.11
N GLN A 113 -14.80 1.14 -0.69
CA GLN A 113 -14.91 0.72 0.71
C GLN A 113 -13.69 -0.11 1.14
N ILE A 114 -13.22 -1.00 0.26
CA ILE A 114 -12.03 -1.81 0.49
C ILE A 114 -10.79 -0.93 0.62
N ILE A 115 -10.55 -0.01 -0.33
CA ILE A 115 -9.43 0.94 -0.29
C ILE A 115 -9.44 1.71 1.05
N ASN A 116 -10.59 2.24 1.47
CA ASN A 116 -10.70 2.94 2.74
C ASN A 116 -10.40 2.05 3.95
N ARG A 117 -10.87 0.79 3.94
CA ARG A 117 -10.67 -0.14 5.06
C ARG A 117 -9.22 -0.55 5.19
N VAL A 118 -8.56 -0.91 4.08
CA VAL A 118 -7.13 -1.27 4.07
C VAL A 118 -6.28 -0.04 4.42
N PHE A 119 -6.59 1.13 3.89
CA PHE A 119 -5.90 2.36 4.24
C PHE A 119 -5.99 2.66 5.74
N ARG A 120 -7.19 2.56 6.33
CA ARG A 120 -7.40 2.78 7.77
C ARG A 120 -6.64 1.75 8.62
N CYS A 121 -6.61 0.50 8.19
CA CYS A 121 -5.80 -0.55 8.83
C CYS A 121 -4.30 -0.17 8.83
N LEU A 122 -3.76 0.25 7.68
CA LEU A 122 -2.38 0.73 7.59
C LEU A 122 -2.15 1.94 8.50
N GLU A 123 -3.02 2.94 8.45
CA GLU A 123 -2.91 4.16 9.24
C GLU A 123 -2.93 3.87 10.75
N ASN A 124 -3.90 3.08 11.22
CA ASN A 124 -4.00 2.66 12.63
C ASN A 124 -2.75 1.88 13.07
N SER A 125 -2.22 1.03 12.18
CA SER A 125 -1.03 0.25 12.47
C SER A 125 0.20 1.13 12.62
N LEU A 126 0.38 2.09 11.72
CA LEU A 126 1.46 3.07 11.81
C LEU A 126 1.33 3.97 13.06
N GLN A 127 0.12 4.44 13.37
CA GLN A 127 -0.16 5.25 14.56
C GLN A 127 0.11 4.51 15.87
N SER A 128 -0.14 3.19 15.91
CA SER A 128 0.06 2.38 17.12
C SER A 128 1.53 2.14 17.46
N ARG A 129 2.47 2.47 16.55
CA ARG A 129 3.89 2.27 16.79
C ARG A 129 4.47 3.38 17.67
N THR A 130 5.34 2.99 18.60
CA THR A 130 6.13 3.94 19.40
C THR A 130 7.17 4.67 18.55
N GLU A 131 7.73 3.99 17.55
CA GLU A 131 8.71 4.53 16.63
C GLU A 131 8.20 4.51 15.20
N LYS A 132 8.44 5.61 14.49
CA LYS A 132 8.12 5.76 13.07
C LYS A 132 8.80 4.67 12.25
N LEU A 133 8.02 4.02 11.39
CA LEU A 133 8.54 2.95 10.55
C LEU A 133 9.41 3.53 9.43
N LYS A 134 10.60 2.94 9.24
CA LYS A 134 11.52 3.28 8.16
C LYS A 134 11.17 2.48 6.91
N VAL A 135 10.59 3.16 5.92
CA VAL A 135 10.20 2.58 4.63
C VAL A 135 10.79 3.42 3.51
N GLN A 136 11.53 2.80 2.59
CA GLN A 136 12.17 3.52 1.49
C GLN A 136 11.18 3.89 0.39
N ASN A 137 10.24 3.00 0.05
CA ASN A 137 9.25 3.23 -1.00
C ASN A 137 7.83 2.93 -0.50
N LEU A 138 6.94 3.90 -0.56
CA LEU A 138 5.53 3.74 -0.24
C LEU A 138 4.69 3.79 -1.52
N SER A 139 3.75 2.86 -1.70
CA SER A 139 2.85 2.84 -2.85
C SER A 139 1.44 2.51 -2.37
N LEU A 140 0.47 3.38 -2.68
CA LEU A 140 -0.89 3.31 -2.15
C LEU A 140 -1.95 3.67 -3.20
N PRO A 141 -3.02 2.88 -3.39
CA PRO A 141 -4.27 3.38 -3.95
C PRO A 141 -4.89 4.33 -2.94
N VAL A 142 -5.27 5.51 -3.40
CA VAL A 142 -5.96 6.50 -2.58
C VAL A 142 -7.20 7.00 -3.29
N LEU A 143 -8.22 7.30 -2.50
CA LEU A 143 -9.39 8.04 -2.97
C LEU A 143 -9.12 9.55 -2.98
N LYS A 144 -8.28 10.02 -2.05
CA LYS A 144 -7.84 11.41 -1.92
C LYS A 144 -6.36 11.48 -1.59
N ILE A 145 -5.65 12.48 -2.11
CA ILE A 145 -4.21 12.69 -1.84
C ILE A 145 -3.92 12.81 -0.34
N SER A 146 -4.87 13.34 0.45
CA SER A 146 -4.76 13.45 1.91
C SER A 146 -4.50 12.10 2.61
N GLN A 147 -4.96 10.97 2.05
CA GLN A 147 -4.65 9.65 2.57
C GLN A 147 -3.15 9.34 2.45
N ALA A 148 -2.54 9.60 1.28
CA ALA A 148 -1.09 9.44 1.12
C ALA A 148 -0.32 10.34 2.09
N ILE A 149 -0.76 11.60 2.27
CA ILE A 149 -0.15 12.54 3.22
C ILE A 149 -0.21 12.01 4.66
N SER A 150 -1.37 11.51 5.09
CA SER A 150 -1.55 10.90 6.40
C SER A 150 -0.56 9.75 6.63
N ALA A 151 -0.47 8.80 5.70
CA ALA A 151 0.46 7.68 5.81
C ALA A 151 1.92 8.15 5.87
N VAL A 152 2.32 9.07 4.97
CA VAL A 152 3.69 9.63 4.94
C VAL A 152 4.04 10.35 6.25
N ASN A 153 3.09 11.05 6.88
CA ASN A 153 3.32 11.72 8.16
C ASN A 153 3.60 10.76 9.32
N LEU A 154 3.10 9.53 9.24
CA LEU A 154 3.29 8.48 10.24
C LEU A 154 4.57 7.64 10.02
N LEU A 155 5.23 7.83 8.88
CA LEU A 155 6.51 7.20 8.56
C LEU A 155 7.71 8.07 8.96
N ASP A 156 8.88 7.45 8.98
CA ASP A 156 10.16 8.15 9.04
C ASP A 156 10.45 8.79 7.68
N ARG A 157 10.28 10.11 7.60
CA ARG A 157 10.45 10.89 6.36
C ARG A 157 11.90 11.01 5.93
N ASP A 158 12.88 10.85 6.82
CA ASP A 158 14.30 10.91 6.44
C ASP A 158 14.74 9.66 5.68
N PHE A 159 14.02 8.56 5.86
CA PHE A 159 14.29 7.29 5.17
C PHE A 159 13.53 7.15 3.85
N LEU A 160 12.39 7.84 3.72
CA LEU A 160 11.51 7.78 2.56
C LEU A 160 12.19 8.36 1.31
N SER A 161 12.23 7.57 0.24
CA SER A 161 12.86 7.95 -1.03
C SER A 161 11.86 8.07 -2.16
N MET A 162 10.77 7.29 -2.14
CA MET A 162 9.72 7.34 -3.16
C MET A 162 8.34 7.21 -2.54
N VAL A 163 7.40 8.04 -3.00
CA VAL A 163 5.96 7.86 -2.77
C VAL A 163 5.28 7.66 -4.11
N THR A 164 4.50 6.59 -4.24
CA THR A 164 3.62 6.34 -5.38
C THR A 164 2.18 6.48 -4.94
N VAL A 165 1.46 7.40 -5.57
CA VAL A 165 0.03 7.60 -5.35
C VAL A 165 -0.71 7.06 -6.55
N HIS A 166 -1.60 6.09 -6.33
CA HIS A 166 -2.45 5.54 -7.37
C HIS A 166 -3.86 6.11 -7.23
N LEU A 167 -4.38 6.70 -8.30
CA LEU A 167 -5.77 7.16 -8.43
C LEU A 167 -6.51 6.15 -9.31
N PRO A 168 -7.15 5.12 -8.71
CA PRO A 168 -7.70 3.99 -9.44
C PRO A 168 -8.95 4.29 -10.29
N PHE A 169 -9.58 5.46 -10.17
CA PHE A 169 -10.84 5.77 -10.86
C PHE A 169 -10.72 6.95 -11.83
N GLU A 170 -11.59 6.97 -12.85
CA GLU A 170 -11.58 7.99 -13.92
C GLU A 170 -11.97 9.38 -13.45
N ASP A 171 -12.85 9.47 -12.46
CA ASP A 171 -13.41 10.70 -11.92
C ASP A 171 -12.51 11.35 -10.85
N GLN A 172 -11.40 10.70 -10.50
CA GLN A 172 -10.47 11.25 -9.52
C GLN A 172 -9.63 12.37 -10.12
N VAL A 173 -9.68 13.51 -9.44
CA VAL A 173 -8.90 14.71 -9.74
C VAL A 173 -8.11 15.13 -8.51
N PHE A 174 -7.03 15.88 -8.74
CA PHE A 174 -6.23 16.52 -7.71
C PHE A 174 -5.75 17.87 -8.23
N THR A 175 -5.38 18.75 -7.31
CA THR A 175 -4.72 20.02 -7.59
C THR A 175 -3.23 19.93 -7.26
N ALA A 176 -2.43 20.85 -7.81
CA ALA A 176 -1.03 20.98 -7.42
C ALA A 176 -0.87 21.15 -5.89
N ASP A 177 -1.76 21.93 -5.27
CA ASP A 177 -1.75 22.22 -3.83
C ASP A 177 -2.00 20.97 -2.98
N ASP A 178 -2.83 20.03 -3.46
CA ASP A 178 -3.07 18.77 -2.76
C ASP A 178 -1.79 17.95 -2.57
N LEU A 179 -0.82 18.08 -3.49
CA LEU A 179 0.42 17.30 -3.49
C LEU A 179 1.56 17.99 -2.72
N MET A 180 1.51 19.31 -2.53
CA MET A 180 2.56 20.08 -1.85
C MET A 180 2.95 19.52 -0.47
N PRO A 181 2.02 19.09 0.40
CA PRO A 181 2.36 18.55 1.72
C PRO A 181 3.17 17.26 1.70
N LEU A 182 3.19 16.53 0.58
CA LEU A 182 4.06 15.36 0.41
C LEU A 182 5.53 15.78 0.38
N ILE A 183 5.84 17.00 -0.04
CA ILE A 183 7.20 17.49 -0.32
C ILE A 183 7.69 18.46 0.75
N GLU A 184 6.85 19.39 1.17
CA GLU A 184 7.26 20.52 2.03
C GLU A 184 7.88 20.10 3.37
N ARG A 185 7.53 18.90 3.86
CA ARG A 185 8.02 18.36 5.12
C ARG A 185 9.00 17.20 4.93
N GLN A 186 9.56 17.06 3.73
CA GLN A 186 10.57 16.05 3.50
C GLN A 186 11.84 16.38 4.26
N GLY A 187 12.48 15.31 4.72
CA GLY A 187 13.72 15.36 5.47
C GLY A 187 14.89 15.80 4.61
N TRP A 188 16.09 15.35 4.96
CA TRP A 188 17.29 15.73 4.21
C TRP A 188 17.37 15.10 2.81
N ARG A 189 16.60 14.03 2.55
CA ARG A 189 16.54 13.38 1.25
C ARG A 189 15.50 14.05 0.36
N ARG A 190 15.86 14.28 -0.91
CA ARG A 190 14.88 14.68 -1.93
C ARG A 190 13.97 13.49 -2.24
N LEU A 191 12.67 13.71 -2.11
CA LEU A 191 11.65 12.70 -2.39
C LEU A 191 11.48 12.51 -3.91
N GLY A 192 11.30 11.26 -4.33
CA GLY A 192 10.69 10.92 -5.62
C GLY A 192 9.17 10.80 -5.47
N LEU A 193 8.42 11.34 -6.42
CA LEU A 193 6.96 11.19 -6.46
C LEU A 193 6.54 10.52 -7.75
N THR A 194 5.78 9.44 -7.63
CA THR A 194 5.07 8.82 -8.75
C THR A 194 3.58 9.07 -8.59
N ILE A 195 2.94 9.60 -9.63
CA ILE A 195 1.49 9.75 -9.71
C ILE A 195 1.01 8.78 -10.79
N GLN A 196 0.20 7.81 -10.39
CA GLN A 196 -0.37 6.83 -11.30
C GLN A 196 -1.86 7.13 -11.49
N LEU A 197 -2.23 7.36 -12.73
CA LEU A 197 -3.56 7.80 -13.15
C LEU A 197 -4.25 6.69 -13.94
N HIS A 198 -5.56 6.54 -13.72
CA HIS A 198 -6.40 5.72 -14.61
C HIS A 198 -6.60 6.40 -15.97
N LYS A 199 -6.77 7.73 -16.00
CA LYS A 199 -7.04 8.49 -17.23
C LYS A 199 -6.26 9.80 -17.32
N PHE A 200 -5.80 10.13 -18.52
CA PHE A 200 -5.35 11.49 -18.83
C PHE A 200 -6.55 12.38 -19.19
N SER A 201 -6.77 13.43 -18.42
CA SER A 201 -7.66 14.53 -18.80
C SER A 201 -6.86 15.83 -18.95
N PRO A 202 -7.30 16.77 -19.79
CA PRO A 202 -6.65 18.08 -19.91
C PRO A 202 -6.55 18.81 -18.55
N GLN A 203 -7.56 18.64 -17.70
CA GLN A 203 -7.57 19.21 -16.35
C GLN A 203 -6.45 18.62 -15.48
N VAL A 204 -6.29 17.29 -15.46
CA VAL A 204 -5.23 16.64 -14.68
C VAL A 204 -3.85 17.02 -15.20
N LEU A 205 -3.67 17.11 -16.52
CA LEU A 205 -2.39 17.54 -17.12
C LEU A 205 -2.01 18.98 -16.75
N GLU A 206 -2.99 19.88 -16.67
CA GLU A 206 -2.73 21.26 -16.26
C GLU A 206 -2.32 21.33 -14.78
N GLU A 207 -2.95 20.54 -13.91
CA GLU A 207 -2.55 20.47 -12.49
C GLU A 207 -1.17 19.82 -12.30
N VAL A 208 -0.85 18.79 -13.08
CA VAL A 208 0.51 18.22 -13.16
C VAL A 208 1.53 19.27 -13.61
N ARG A 209 1.21 20.06 -14.64
CA ARG A 209 2.09 21.11 -15.15
C ARG A 209 2.35 22.18 -14.10
N LYS A 210 1.29 22.66 -13.43
CA LYS A 210 1.40 23.61 -12.31
C LYS A 210 2.29 23.06 -11.20
N PHE A 211 2.04 21.81 -10.81
CA PHE A 211 2.80 21.14 -9.78
C PHE A 211 4.29 21.02 -10.13
N ILE A 212 4.64 20.59 -11.35
CA ILE A 212 6.03 20.52 -11.81
C ILE A 212 6.70 21.90 -11.76
N ASN A 213 6.01 22.95 -12.20
CA ASN A 213 6.55 24.31 -12.19
C ASN A 213 6.87 24.78 -10.76
N CYS A 214 6.01 24.44 -9.79
CA CYS A 214 6.19 24.82 -8.39
C CYS A 214 7.24 23.97 -7.64
N THR A 215 7.46 22.71 -8.05
CA THR A 215 8.22 21.72 -7.24
C THR A 215 9.51 21.22 -7.89
N SER A 216 9.83 21.66 -9.11
CA SER A 216 10.99 21.20 -9.90
C SER A 216 12.36 21.24 -9.18
N LYS A 217 12.53 22.09 -8.17
CA LYS A 217 13.77 22.21 -7.39
C LYS A 217 13.79 21.41 -6.08
N GLN A 218 12.63 20.90 -5.64
CA GLN A 218 12.45 20.23 -4.35
C GLN A 218 12.45 18.71 -4.48
N LEU A 219 11.94 18.17 -5.60
CA LEU A 219 11.88 16.74 -5.86
C LEU A 219 13.17 16.20 -6.48
N ASN A 220 13.44 14.92 -6.22
CA ASN A 220 14.51 14.19 -6.90
C ASN A 220 14.05 13.71 -8.28
N LEU A 221 12.80 13.25 -8.35
CA LEU A 221 12.23 12.57 -9.50
C LEU A 221 10.72 12.73 -9.47
N ILE A 222 10.12 13.02 -10.62
CA ILE A 222 8.67 12.98 -10.82
C ILE A 222 8.38 11.97 -11.92
N ILE A 223 7.53 10.99 -11.64
CA ILE A 223 7.05 10.05 -12.64
C ILE A 223 5.53 10.17 -12.73
N ILE A 224 5.01 10.31 -13.94
CA ILE A 224 3.58 10.24 -14.20
C ILE A 224 3.33 8.97 -15.00
N LYS A 225 2.51 8.07 -14.46
CA LYS A 225 2.14 6.81 -15.10
C LYS A 225 0.67 6.81 -15.45
N TYR A 226 0.35 6.11 -16.52
CA TYR A 226 -1.01 5.82 -16.97
C TYR A 226 -1.19 4.31 -17.03
N GLN A 227 -2.32 3.79 -16.55
CA GLN A 227 -2.60 2.35 -16.54
C GLN A 227 -4.05 1.98 -16.86
#